data_AF-A0A3M7Q470-F1
#
_entry.id   AF-A0A3M7Q470-F1
#
_cell.length_a   1.000
_cell.length_b   1.000
_cell.length_c   1.000
_cell.angle_alpha   90.00
_cell.angle_beta   90.00
_cell.angle_gamma   90.00
#
_symmetry.space_group_name_H-M   'P 1'
#
loop_
_entity.id
_entity.type
_entity.pdbx_description
1 polymer ?
#
loop_
_entity_poly.entity_id
_entity_poly.type
_entity_poly.pdbx_seq_one_letter_code
_entity_poly.pdbx_strand_id
1 'polypeptide(L)'
;MRTQTFTVPPQEVLTRDSVTVTVDAVVYIRIIDPTSSVVQVENAQFSTRVLASTTIRNIFGTKSLHEILSQREVIANLMQELLDEVTHKWGVSVERVEIKDVSLPHQMQRVMASEAEATREARSKLIAAQGEEKASRCLKEAAQTLADTPTAVQLRYLQTLNTISAETDSTLIFPIPIDITSSLMLSDYKSDDKSNYDDIAKTINEIERDFSAEPTLKHLSSVYLNEAKKYF
;
A
#
# COMPACT_ATOMS: atom_id res chain seq x y z
N MET A 1 40.14 -14.21 36.06
CA MET A 1 39.32 -15.36 35.62
C MET A 1 38.74 -15.03 34.25
N ARG A 2 38.58 -16.04 33.37
CA ARG A 2 38.05 -15.86 32.01
C ARG A 2 36.57 -16.27 31.97
N THR A 3 35.79 -15.63 31.11
CA THR A 3 34.44 -16.08 30.76
C THR A 3 34.52 -17.48 30.15
N GLN A 4 33.69 -18.38 30.67
CA GLN A 4 33.53 -19.74 30.17
C GLN A 4 32.14 -19.90 29.61
N THR A 5 32.02 -20.71 28.57
CA THR A 5 30.76 -20.95 27.88
C THR A 5 30.43 -22.42 27.91
N PHE A 6 29.18 -22.77 28.13
CA PHE A 6 28.70 -24.12 27.91
C PHE A 6 27.30 -24.11 27.30
N THR A 7 27.02 -25.16 26.53
CA THR A 7 25.70 -25.39 25.96
C THR A 7 24.85 -26.19 26.94
N VAL A 8 23.59 -25.80 27.08
CA VAL A 8 22.55 -26.59 27.75
C VAL A 8 21.99 -27.58 26.73
N PRO A 9 21.91 -28.88 27.05
CA PRO A 9 21.37 -29.87 26.12
C PRO A 9 19.89 -29.57 25.82
N PRO A 10 19.40 -29.93 24.62
CA PRO A 10 18.01 -29.70 24.23
C PRO A 10 17.02 -30.21 25.27
N GLN A 11 16.06 -29.38 25.65
CA GLN A 11 14.98 -29.70 26.58
C GLN A 11 13.65 -29.75 25.83
N GLU A 12 12.92 -30.85 25.97
CA GLU A 12 11.54 -30.96 25.51
C GLU A 12 10.59 -30.44 26.60
N VAL A 13 9.77 -29.45 26.25
CA VAL A 13 8.89 -28.75 27.18
C VAL A 13 7.54 -28.52 26.51
N LEU A 14 6.46 -28.66 27.30
CA LEU A 14 5.13 -28.26 26.90
C LEU A 14 4.91 -26.79 27.28
N THR A 15 4.63 -25.93 26.31
CA THR A 15 4.32 -24.50 26.57
C THR A 15 2.95 -24.35 27.22
N ARG A 16 2.63 -23.14 27.70
CA ARG A 16 1.30 -22.82 28.25
C ARG A 16 0.13 -23.18 27.32
N ASP A 17 0.35 -23.07 26.01
CA ASP A 17 -0.67 -23.34 24.99
C ASP A 17 -0.68 -24.80 24.51
N SER A 18 -0.09 -25.72 25.30
CA SER A 18 -0.05 -27.16 25.01
C SER A 18 0.70 -27.53 23.72
N VAL A 19 1.69 -26.73 23.32
CA VAL A 19 2.59 -27.05 22.20
C VAL A 19 3.88 -27.64 22.75
N THR A 20 4.28 -28.80 22.22
CA THR A 20 5.58 -29.39 22.50
C THR A 20 6.65 -28.65 21.72
N VAL A 21 7.68 -28.15 22.42
CA VAL A 21 8.84 -27.48 21.82
C VAL A 21 10.13 -28.07 22.36
N THR A 22 11.16 -28.13 21.53
CA THR A 22 12.52 -28.47 21.93
C THR A 22 13.39 -27.23 21.89
N VAL A 23 14.08 -26.96 23.01
CA VAL A 23 14.83 -25.71 23.21
C VAL A 23 16.25 -26.01 23.65
N ASP A 24 17.23 -25.38 23.01
CA ASP A 24 18.61 -25.35 23.48
C ASP A 24 19.08 -23.91 23.75
N ALA A 25 20.10 -23.79 24.60
CA ALA A 25 20.61 -22.49 25.02
C ALA A 25 22.11 -22.56 25.32
N VAL A 26 22.75 -21.40 25.32
CA VAL A 26 24.15 -21.20 25.69
C VAL A 26 24.20 -20.27 26.90
N VAL A 27 25.01 -20.63 27.90
CA VAL A 27 25.19 -19.84 29.10
C VAL A 27 26.66 -19.41 29.20
N TYR A 28 26.86 -18.12 29.40
CA TYR A 28 28.15 -17.49 29.61
C TYR A 28 28.31 -17.23 31.11
N ILE A 29 29.31 -17.85 31.72
CA ILE A 29 29.58 -17.74 33.15
C ILE A 29 30.99 -17.21 33.40
N ARG A 30 31.14 -16.55 34.54
CA ARG A 30 32.44 -16.16 35.08
C ARG A 30 32.50 -16.50 36.56
N ILE A 31 33.58 -17.18 36.95
CA ILE A 31 33.86 -17.45 38.36
C ILE A 31 34.38 -16.14 38.99
N ILE A 32 33.64 -15.63 39.97
CA ILE A 32 34.00 -14.42 40.74
C ILE A 32 34.78 -14.83 41.98
N ASP A 33 34.30 -15.83 42.73
CA ASP A 33 34.97 -16.37 43.91
C ASP A 33 35.35 -17.84 43.72
N PRO A 34 36.64 -18.15 43.44
CA PRO A 34 37.11 -19.53 43.31
C PRO A 34 36.92 -20.35 44.59
N THR A 35 36.96 -19.72 45.76
CA THR A 35 36.87 -20.41 47.04
C THR A 35 35.46 -20.96 47.22
N SER A 36 34.45 -20.11 47.07
CA SER A 36 33.05 -20.54 47.10
C SER A 36 32.71 -21.54 46.00
N SER A 37 33.29 -21.42 44.81
CA SER A 37 33.05 -22.35 43.70
C SER A 37 33.53 -23.77 43.95
N VAL A 38 34.51 -23.98 44.83
CA VAL A 38 35.03 -25.31 45.18
C VAL A 38 34.40 -25.82 46.48
N VAL A 39 34.08 -24.93 47.42
CA VAL A 39 33.58 -25.31 48.75
C VAL A 39 32.06 -25.54 48.76
N GLN A 40 31.28 -24.73 48.04
CA GLN A 40 29.81 -24.78 48.15
C GLN A 40 29.15 -25.80 47.23
N VAL A 41 29.84 -26.26 46.19
CA VAL A 41 29.28 -27.20 45.23
C VAL A 41 30.39 -28.06 44.63
N GLU A 42 30.11 -29.35 44.40
CA GLU A 42 31.11 -30.30 43.89
C GLU A 42 31.65 -29.89 42.51
N ASN A 43 30.76 -29.50 41.60
CA ASN A 43 31.12 -28.99 40.28
C ASN A 43 30.17 -27.84 39.88
N ALA A 44 30.66 -26.61 40.00
CA ALA A 44 29.84 -25.43 39.75
C ALA A 44 29.34 -25.35 38.31
N GLN A 45 30.15 -25.76 37.33
CA GLN A 45 29.75 -25.76 35.93
C GLN A 45 28.64 -26.78 35.64
N PHE A 46 28.76 -27.99 36.19
CA PHE A 46 27.75 -29.04 36.04
C PHE A 46 26.45 -28.67 36.74
N SER A 47 26.51 -28.21 37.99
CA SER A 47 25.34 -27.77 38.76
C SER A 47 24.63 -26.61 38.08
N THR A 48 25.37 -25.64 37.53
CA THR A 48 24.78 -24.54 36.76
C THR A 48 24.10 -25.03 35.49
N ARG A 49 24.65 -26.05 34.81
CA ARG A 49 24.00 -26.65 33.63
C ARG A 49 22.67 -27.33 33.99
N VAL A 50 22.62 -28.08 35.08
CA VAL A 50 21.39 -28.73 35.56
C VAL A 50 20.34 -27.70 35.99
N LEU A 51 20.79 -26.64 36.68
CA LEU A 51 19.94 -25.52 37.05
C LEU A 51 19.36 -24.84 35.81
N ALA A 52 20.20 -24.54 34.80
CA ALA A 52 19.76 -23.96 33.54
C ALA A 52 18.70 -24.82 32.84
N SER A 53 18.88 -26.14 32.75
CA SER A 53 17.85 -27.04 32.20
C SER A 53 16.51 -26.92 32.95
N THR A 54 16.54 -26.82 34.28
CA THR A 54 15.35 -26.69 35.11
C THR A 54 14.67 -25.32 34.91
N THR A 55 15.47 -24.25 34.86
CA THR A 55 14.99 -22.89 34.61
C THR A 55 14.37 -22.75 33.22
N ILE A 56 14.96 -23.36 32.18
CA ILE A 56 14.35 -23.44 30.84
C ILE A 56 12.97 -24.08 30.95
N ARG A 57 12.87 -25.26 31.57
CA ARG A 57 11.59 -25.97 31.67
C ARG A 57 10.53 -25.15 32.40
N ASN A 58 10.90 -24.48 33.49
CA ASN A 58 9.97 -23.65 34.26
C ASN A 58 9.48 -22.44 33.46
N ILE A 59 10.38 -21.66 32.87
CA ILE A 59 9.99 -20.45 32.14
C ILE A 59 9.21 -20.81 30.89
N PHE A 60 9.71 -21.71 30.06
CA PHE A 60 9.04 -22.10 28.81
C PHE A 60 7.70 -22.78 29.06
N GLY A 61 7.53 -23.47 30.19
CA GLY A 61 6.23 -24.03 30.60
C GLY A 61 5.18 -22.97 30.95
N THR A 62 5.60 -21.79 31.42
CA THR A 62 4.68 -20.68 31.77
C THR A 62 4.38 -19.72 30.62
N LYS A 63 5.14 -19.79 29.54
CA LYS A 63 5.06 -18.88 28.40
C LYS A 63 4.26 -19.48 27.24
N SER A 64 3.59 -18.60 26.50
CA SER A 64 2.91 -18.97 25.25
C SER A 64 3.93 -19.20 24.14
N LEU A 65 3.57 -19.99 23.13
CA LEU A 65 4.46 -20.23 21.99
C LEU A 65 4.81 -18.91 21.26
N HIS A 66 3.81 -18.04 21.12
CA HIS A 66 3.99 -16.75 20.46
C HIS A 66 4.97 -15.85 21.22
N GLU A 67 4.88 -15.79 22.56
CA GLU A 67 5.84 -15.06 23.40
C GLU A 67 7.26 -15.62 23.24
N ILE A 68 7.41 -16.95 23.22
CA ILE A 68 8.70 -17.62 23.05
C ILE A 68 9.36 -17.24 21.71
N LEU A 69 8.56 -17.16 20.63
CA LEU A 69 9.08 -16.82 19.31
C LEU A 69 9.34 -15.32 19.12
N SER A 70 8.53 -14.45 19.72
CA SER A 70 8.59 -13.00 19.53
C SER A 70 9.49 -12.27 20.54
N GLN A 71 9.58 -12.75 21.79
CA GLN A 71 10.22 -12.06 22.91
C GLN A 71 11.44 -12.83 23.43
N ARG A 72 12.28 -13.36 22.53
CA ARG A 72 13.46 -14.16 22.89
C ARG A 72 14.43 -13.42 23.83
N GLU A 73 14.69 -12.14 23.56
CA GLU A 73 15.59 -11.33 24.39
C GLU A 73 15.07 -11.14 25.81
N VAL A 74 13.76 -10.92 25.97
CA VAL A 74 13.12 -10.74 27.27
C VAL A 74 13.22 -12.03 28.10
N ILE A 75 12.99 -13.18 27.46
CA ILE A 75 13.11 -14.50 28.10
C ILE A 75 14.57 -14.79 28.49
N ALA A 76 15.52 -14.45 27.62
CA ALA A 76 16.94 -14.61 27.88
C ALA A 76 17.42 -13.77 29.07
N ASN A 77 16.97 -12.52 29.18
CA ASN A 77 17.30 -11.66 30.32
C ASN A 77 16.68 -12.19 31.63
N LEU A 78 15.42 -12.62 31.59
CA LEU A 78 14.77 -13.24 32.75
C LEU A 78 15.51 -14.51 33.20
N MET A 79 15.96 -15.34 32.25
CA MET A 79 16.79 -16.52 32.55
C MET A 79 18.12 -16.14 33.18
N GLN A 80 18.77 -15.10 32.68
CA GLN A 80 20.03 -14.61 33.24
C GLN A 80 19.83 -14.19 34.69
N GLU A 81 18.82 -13.36 35.00
CA GLU A 81 18.54 -12.89 36.36
C GLU A 81 18.30 -14.06 37.33
N LEU A 82 17.44 -15.01 36.95
CA LEU A 82 17.11 -16.17 37.79
C LEU A 82 18.30 -17.11 38.00
N LEU A 83 19.15 -17.29 36.99
CA LEU A 83 20.35 -18.12 37.12
C LEU A 83 21.40 -17.41 37.97
N ASP A 84 21.66 -16.12 37.74
CA ASP A 84 22.67 -15.35 38.47
C ASP A 84 22.34 -15.29 39.97
N GLU A 85 21.07 -15.10 40.35
CA GLU A 85 20.64 -15.08 41.75
C GLU A 85 21.01 -16.36 42.51
N VAL A 86 20.83 -17.51 41.87
CA VAL A 86 21.11 -18.82 42.49
C VAL A 86 22.61 -19.13 42.43
N THR A 87 23.26 -18.89 41.30
CA THR A 87 24.68 -19.21 41.10
C THR A 87 25.62 -18.31 41.89
N HIS A 88 25.16 -17.12 42.30
CA HIS A 88 25.95 -16.21 43.11
C HIS A 88 26.43 -16.86 44.41
N LYS A 89 25.60 -17.73 45.01
CA LYS A 89 25.99 -18.51 46.21
C LYS A 89 27.21 -19.37 45.92
N TRP A 90 27.26 -20.01 44.75
CA TRP A 90 28.39 -20.83 44.32
C TRP A 90 29.61 -20.03 43.84
N GLY A 91 29.64 -18.70 44.01
CA GLY A 91 30.76 -17.86 43.53
C GLY A 91 30.84 -17.75 42.00
N VAL A 92 29.76 -18.10 41.29
CA VAL A 92 29.64 -18.02 39.83
C VAL A 92 28.63 -16.94 39.47
N SER A 93 28.99 -16.08 38.53
CA SER A 93 28.05 -15.11 37.95
C SER A 93 27.76 -15.44 36.49
N VAL A 94 26.51 -15.27 36.11
CA VAL A 94 26.01 -15.48 34.75
C VAL A 94 26.05 -14.15 34.02
N GLU A 95 26.93 -14.03 33.03
CA GLU A 95 27.11 -12.79 32.27
C GLU A 95 26.06 -12.63 31.18
N ARG A 96 25.63 -13.75 30.57
CA ARG A 96 24.64 -13.77 29.49
C ARG A 96 24.04 -15.16 29.33
N VAL A 97 22.77 -15.20 28.91
CA VAL A 97 22.10 -16.40 28.39
C VAL A 97 21.66 -16.12 26.96
N GLU A 98 21.92 -17.04 26.04
CA GLU A 98 21.46 -16.96 24.65
C GLU A 98 20.63 -18.20 24.32
N ILE A 99 19.40 -17.99 23.85
CA ILE A 99 18.54 -19.07 23.33
C ILE A 99 19.03 -19.39 21.92
N LYS A 100 19.45 -20.63 21.68
CA LYS A 100 20.07 -21.01 20.41
C LYS A 100 19.01 -21.37 19.37
N ASP A 101 18.20 -22.39 19.64
CA ASP A 101 17.12 -22.83 18.75
C ASP A 101 15.85 -23.20 19.54
N VAL A 102 14.71 -22.98 18.89
CA VAL A 102 13.38 -23.42 19.36
C VAL A 102 12.75 -24.19 18.22
N SER A 103 12.84 -25.52 18.33
CA SER A 103 12.36 -26.44 17.32
C SER A 103 10.94 -26.91 17.68
N LEU A 104 10.06 -26.90 16.68
CA LEU A 104 8.67 -27.36 16.79
C LEU A 104 8.49 -28.67 16.00
N PRO A 105 7.50 -29.50 16.34
CA PRO A 105 7.10 -30.62 15.50
C PRO A 105 6.78 -30.14 14.08
N HIS A 106 7.33 -30.85 13.09
CA HIS A 106 7.22 -30.48 11.67
C HIS A 106 5.77 -30.28 11.21
N GLN A 107 4.83 -31.05 11.76
CA GLN A 107 3.40 -30.89 11.46
C GLN A 107 2.86 -29.52 11.92
N MET A 108 3.20 -29.07 13.13
CA MET A 108 2.79 -27.77 13.66
C MET A 108 3.44 -26.62 12.91
N GLN A 109 4.73 -26.75 12.59
CA GLN A 109 5.47 -25.75 11.82
C GLN A 109 4.82 -25.49 10.45
N ARG A 110 4.37 -26.54 9.75
CA ARG A 110 3.67 -26.41 8.48
C ARG A 110 2.31 -25.72 8.62
N VAL A 111 1.53 -26.06 9.65
CA VAL A 111 0.22 -25.43 9.91
C VAL A 111 0.39 -23.95 10.20
N MET A 112 1.32 -23.60 11.09
CA MET A 112 1.62 -22.20 11.42
C MET A 112 2.16 -21.42 10.22
N ALA A 113 3.01 -22.03 9.39
CA ALA A 113 3.50 -21.38 8.18
C ALA A 113 2.35 -21.06 7.20
N SER A 114 1.44 -22.02 6.98
CA SER A 114 0.25 -21.82 6.15
C SER A 114 -0.70 -20.75 6.72
N GLU A 115 -0.92 -20.75 8.03
CA GLU A 115 -1.75 -19.75 8.71
C GLU A 115 -1.13 -18.34 8.62
N ALA A 116 0.18 -18.24 8.83
CA ALA A 116 0.92 -16.98 8.75
C ALA A 116 0.90 -16.42 7.32
N GLU A 117 1.02 -17.27 6.31
CA GLU A 117 0.93 -16.89 4.89
C GLU A 117 -0.47 -16.35 4.56
N ALA A 118 -1.53 -17.08 4.93
CA ALA A 118 -2.91 -16.65 4.72
C ALA A 118 -3.22 -15.31 5.42
N THR A 119 -2.76 -15.16 6.67
CA THR A 119 -2.93 -13.92 7.45
C THR A 119 -2.17 -12.75 6.81
N ARG A 120 -0.96 -13.00 6.31
CA ARG A 120 -0.14 -11.99 5.64
C ARG A 120 -0.76 -11.56 4.31
N GLU A 121 -1.29 -12.50 3.53
CA GLU A 121 -2.00 -12.22 2.29
C GLU A 121 -3.27 -11.41 2.54
N ALA A 122 -4.09 -11.82 3.51
CA ALA A 122 -5.29 -11.08 3.90
C ALA A 122 -4.96 -9.65 4.35
N ARG A 123 -3.91 -9.48 5.17
CA ARG A 123 -3.45 -8.16 5.61
C ARG A 123 -2.94 -7.32 4.44
N SER A 124 -2.24 -7.92 3.48
CA SER A 124 -1.77 -7.21 2.29
C SER A 124 -2.93 -6.69 1.45
N LYS A 125 -3.99 -7.49 1.24
CA LYS A 125 -5.19 -7.06 0.51
C LYS A 125 -5.91 -5.92 1.21
N LEU A 126 -6.01 -5.98 2.53
CA LEU A 126 -6.62 -4.91 3.33
C LEU A 126 -5.83 -3.60 3.21
N ILE A 127 -4.50 -3.66 3.30
CA ILE A 127 -3.64 -2.47 3.16
C ILE A 127 -3.75 -1.90 1.74
N ALA A 128 -3.81 -2.75 0.71
CA ALA A 128 -4.00 -2.30 -0.67
C ALA A 128 -5.34 -1.58 -0.86
N ALA A 129 -6.44 -2.16 -0.37
CA ALA A 129 -7.78 -1.57 -0.46
C ALA A 129 -7.85 -0.23 0.30
N GLN A 130 -7.27 -0.15 1.50
CA GLN A 130 -7.18 1.11 2.27
C GLN A 130 -6.32 2.16 1.56
N GLY A 131 -5.23 1.72 0.92
CA GLY A 131 -4.38 2.58 0.09
C GLY A 131 -5.15 3.15 -1.10
N GLU A 132 -5.92 2.32 -1.79
CA GLU A 132 -6.75 2.71 -2.95
C GLU A 132 -7.89 3.66 -2.55
N GLU A 133 -8.56 3.41 -1.42
CA GLU A 133 -9.58 4.31 -0.87
C GLU A 133 -8.99 5.69 -0.57
N LYS A 134 -7.84 5.71 0.12
CA LYS A 134 -7.14 6.96 0.48
C LYS A 134 -6.68 7.71 -0.77
N ALA A 135 -6.11 7.02 -1.75
CA ALA A 135 -5.70 7.62 -3.02
C ALA A 135 -6.90 8.21 -3.77
N SER A 136 -8.01 7.47 -3.86
CA SER A 136 -9.25 7.91 -4.51
C SER A 136 -9.82 9.17 -3.84
N ARG A 137 -9.77 9.23 -2.51
CA ARG A 137 -10.21 10.41 -1.74
C ARG A 137 -9.36 11.64 -2.06
N CYS A 138 -8.03 11.50 -2.04
CA CYS A 138 -7.13 12.59 -2.39
C CYS A 138 -7.31 13.06 -3.84
N LEU A 139 -7.52 12.14 -4.79
CA LEU A 139 -7.79 12.48 -6.19
C LEU A 139 -9.12 13.23 -6.36
N LYS A 140 -10.16 12.81 -5.64
CA LYS A 140 -11.45 13.50 -5.63
C LYS A 140 -11.31 14.94 -5.11
N GLU A 141 -10.62 15.12 -3.99
CA GLU A 141 -10.36 16.46 -3.42
C GLU A 141 -9.59 17.34 -4.41
N ALA A 142 -8.50 16.81 -5.01
CA ALA A 142 -7.73 17.52 -6.01
C ALA A 142 -8.57 17.90 -7.26
N ALA A 143 -9.45 16.99 -7.71
CA ALA A 143 -10.34 17.25 -8.84
C ALA A 143 -11.36 18.35 -8.52
N GLN A 144 -11.90 18.38 -7.30
CA GLN A 144 -12.80 19.45 -6.84
C GLN A 144 -12.07 20.80 -6.84
N THR A 145 -10.86 20.87 -6.29
CA THR A 145 -10.06 22.10 -6.30
C THR A 145 -9.73 22.58 -7.72
N LEU A 146 -9.47 21.65 -8.65
CA LEU A 146 -9.27 21.98 -10.07
C LEU A 146 -10.55 22.48 -10.75
N ALA A 147 -11.70 21.90 -10.42
CA ALA A 147 -12.99 22.34 -10.95
C ALA A 147 -13.35 23.76 -10.47
N ASP A 148 -13.03 24.07 -9.21
CA ASP A 148 -13.24 25.40 -8.64
C ASP A 148 -12.35 26.48 -9.28
N THR A 149 -11.20 26.09 -9.86
CA THR A 149 -10.23 27.01 -10.48
C THR A 149 -9.98 26.66 -11.96
N PRO A 150 -10.76 27.20 -12.92
CA PRO A 150 -10.65 26.86 -14.34
C PRO A 150 -9.26 27.16 -14.95
N THR A 151 -8.54 28.17 -14.44
CA THR A 151 -7.16 28.49 -14.85
C THR A 151 -6.17 27.37 -14.50
N ALA A 152 -6.40 26.62 -13.42
CA ALA A 152 -5.53 25.53 -12.99
C ALA A 152 -5.58 24.34 -13.96
N VAL A 153 -6.74 24.08 -14.57
CA VAL A 153 -6.89 23.04 -15.62
C VAL A 153 -6.09 23.40 -16.86
N GLN A 154 -6.13 24.67 -17.28
CA GLN A 154 -5.34 25.16 -18.43
C GLN A 154 -3.83 25.06 -18.16
N LEU A 155 -3.36 25.42 -16.97
CA LEU A 155 -1.94 25.26 -16.59
C LEU A 155 -1.52 23.78 -16.58
N ARG A 156 -2.36 22.88 -16.07
CA ARG A 156 -2.07 21.44 -16.08
C ARG A 156 -2.05 20.88 -17.51
N TYR A 157 -2.90 21.38 -18.39
CA TYR A 157 -2.85 21.06 -19.83
C TYR A 157 -1.52 21.48 -20.45
N LEU A 158 -1.07 22.72 -20.23
CA LEU A 158 0.24 23.20 -20.71
C LEU A 158 1.43 22.40 -20.12
N GLN A 159 1.36 22.03 -18.84
CA GLN A 159 2.39 21.17 -18.21
C GLN A 159 2.42 19.77 -18.85
N THR A 160 1.24 19.19 -19.11
CA THR A 160 1.12 17.87 -19.74
C THR A 160 1.68 17.91 -21.17
N LEU A 161 1.39 19.00 -21.91
CA LEU A 161 1.97 19.24 -23.23
C LEU A 161 3.50 19.35 -23.18
N ASN A 162 4.06 20.03 -22.17
CA ASN A 162 5.51 20.14 -22.02
C ASN A 162 6.16 18.77 -21.74
N THR A 163 5.53 17.94 -20.89
CA THR A 163 6.03 16.58 -20.62
C THR A 163 5.97 15.70 -21.87
N ILE A 164 4.87 15.74 -22.63
CA ILE A 164 4.71 14.96 -23.87
C ILE A 164 5.69 15.45 -24.96
N SER A 165 5.88 16.78 -25.08
CA SER A 165 6.84 17.37 -26.03
C SER A 165 8.29 17.01 -25.70
N ALA A 166 8.60 16.67 -24.44
CA ALA A 166 9.93 16.24 -24.04
C ALA A 166 10.20 14.75 -24.33
N GLU A 167 9.16 13.91 -24.48
CA GLU A 167 9.31 12.46 -24.66
C GLU A 167 9.36 11.98 -26.13
N THR A 168 9.00 12.76 -27.16
CA THR A 168 9.20 12.37 -28.60
C THR A 168 9.02 13.50 -29.63
N ASP A 169 9.81 13.46 -30.72
CA ASP A 169 9.66 14.24 -31.98
C ASP A 169 8.40 13.80 -32.78
N SER A 170 7.19 13.98 -32.24
CA SER A 170 5.95 13.56 -32.91
C SER A 170 5.02 14.73 -33.22
N THR A 171 4.41 14.71 -34.41
CA THR A 171 3.50 15.76 -34.89
C THR A 171 2.27 15.86 -34.00
N LEU A 172 2.16 16.98 -33.29
CA LEU A 172 1.12 17.26 -32.31
C LEU A 172 -0.15 17.78 -33.01
N ILE A 173 -1.23 16.98 -33.01
CA ILE A 173 -2.55 17.42 -33.51
C ILE A 173 -3.25 18.17 -32.38
N PHE A 174 -3.43 19.47 -32.57
CA PHE A 174 -4.02 20.35 -31.56
C PHE A 174 -5.52 20.57 -31.86
N PRO A 175 -6.45 20.04 -31.05
CA PRO A 175 -7.84 20.44 -31.13
C PRO A 175 -8.01 21.82 -30.49
N ILE A 176 -8.04 22.87 -31.31
CA ILE A 176 -8.36 24.23 -30.83
C ILE A 176 -9.85 24.27 -30.45
N PRO A 177 -10.23 24.86 -29.30
CA PRO A 177 -11.62 25.16 -28.98
C PRO A 177 -12.30 25.91 -30.13
N ILE A 178 -13.49 25.47 -30.53
CA ILE A 178 -14.24 26.01 -31.67
C ILE A 178 -14.47 27.53 -31.52
N ASP A 179 -14.55 28.04 -30.29
CA ASP A 179 -14.71 29.47 -30.00
C ASP A 179 -13.56 30.35 -30.51
N ILE A 180 -12.34 29.81 -30.62
CA ILE A 180 -11.20 30.56 -31.19
C ILE A 180 -11.26 30.50 -32.72
N THR A 181 -11.67 29.36 -33.27
CA THR A 181 -11.76 29.15 -34.73
C THR A 181 -12.83 30.03 -35.39
N SER A 182 -13.93 30.30 -34.71
CA SER A 182 -14.97 31.20 -35.22
C SER A 182 -14.46 32.64 -35.36
N SER A 183 -13.70 33.15 -34.38
CA SER A 183 -13.12 34.49 -34.44
C SER A 183 -12.07 34.66 -35.56
N LEU A 184 -11.32 33.59 -35.85
CA LEU A 184 -10.32 33.55 -36.93
C LEU A 184 -10.97 33.38 -38.31
N MET A 185 -12.01 32.55 -38.44
CA MET A 185 -12.74 32.34 -39.70
C MET A 185 -13.65 33.53 -40.08
N LEU A 186 -14.16 34.29 -39.11
CA LEU A 186 -14.99 35.48 -39.35
C LEU A 186 -14.19 36.70 -39.87
N SER A 187 -12.86 36.64 -39.82
CA SER A 187 -11.95 37.67 -40.37
C SER A 187 -11.89 37.63 -41.90
N ASP A 188 -12.00 36.44 -42.51
CA ASP A 188 -11.72 36.23 -43.94
C ASP A 188 -12.99 36.25 -44.83
N TYR A 189 -14.19 36.32 -44.25
CA TYR A 189 -15.46 36.25 -44.99
C TYR A 189 -16.09 37.64 -45.26
N LYS A 190 -15.28 38.67 -45.54
CA LYS A 190 -15.80 40.03 -45.77
C LYS A 190 -15.30 40.69 -47.07
N SER A 191 -15.40 39.96 -48.18
CA SER A 191 -15.39 40.51 -49.54
C SER A 191 -15.87 39.43 -50.52
N ASP A 192 -16.78 39.79 -51.44
CA ASP A 192 -17.23 38.99 -52.59
C ASP A 192 -18.46 38.07 -52.50
N ASP A 193 -19.62 38.52 -51.98
CA ASP A 193 -20.89 37.93 -52.46
C ASP A 193 -22.14 38.84 -52.40
N LYS A 194 -22.12 39.98 -53.10
CA LYS A 194 -23.32 40.81 -53.33
C LYS A 194 -24.05 40.52 -54.65
N SER A 195 -23.55 39.59 -55.48
CA SER A 195 -24.11 39.32 -56.81
C SER A 195 -25.21 38.25 -56.80
N ASN A 196 -25.24 37.36 -55.80
CA ASN A 196 -26.08 36.15 -55.86
C ASN A 196 -27.48 36.33 -55.24
N TYR A 197 -27.70 37.37 -54.42
CA TYR A 197 -28.98 37.59 -53.73
C TYR A 197 -30.05 38.24 -54.61
N ASP A 198 -29.66 39.06 -55.58
CA ASP A 198 -30.60 39.75 -56.49
C ASP A 198 -31.21 38.79 -57.54
N ASP A 199 -30.48 37.73 -57.91
CA ASP A 199 -30.97 36.73 -58.87
C ASP A 199 -31.94 35.74 -58.21
N ILE A 200 -31.69 35.33 -56.97
CA ILE A 200 -32.60 34.45 -56.21
C ILE A 200 -33.92 35.17 -55.89
N ALA A 201 -33.87 36.48 -55.59
CA ALA A 201 -35.08 37.28 -55.35
C ALA A 201 -35.97 37.44 -56.60
N LYS A 202 -35.37 37.45 -57.80
CA LYS A 202 -36.15 37.44 -59.07
C LYS A 202 -36.83 36.10 -59.32
N THR A 203 -36.13 34.99 -59.09
CA THR A 203 -36.70 33.65 -59.31
C THR A 203 -37.83 33.33 -58.33
N ILE A 204 -37.77 33.79 -57.08
CA ILE A 204 -38.86 33.61 -56.10
C ILE A 204 -40.11 34.41 -56.51
N ASN A 205 -39.94 35.62 -57.05
CA ASN A 205 -41.07 36.44 -57.52
C ASN A 205 -41.73 35.91 -58.80
N GLU A 206 -40.98 35.23 -59.68
CA GLU A 206 -41.55 34.54 -60.85
C GLU A 206 -42.37 33.31 -60.42
N ILE A 207 -41.90 32.56 -59.43
CA ILE A 207 -42.61 31.38 -58.88
C ILE A 207 -43.90 31.79 -58.14
N GLU A 208 -43.91 32.92 -57.40
CA GLU A 208 -45.13 33.44 -56.76
C GLU A 208 -46.21 33.85 -57.76
N ARG A 209 -45.82 34.26 -58.98
CA ARG A 209 -46.75 34.73 -60.00
C ARG A 209 -47.47 33.57 -60.70
N ASP A 210 -46.80 32.44 -60.89
CA ASP A 210 -47.36 31.23 -61.50
C ASP A 210 -48.26 30.44 -60.53
N PHE A 211 -47.97 30.47 -59.22
CA PHE A 211 -48.74 29.73 -58.22
C PHE A 211 -50.07 30.39 -57.80
N SER A 212 -50.33 31.65 -58.21
CA SER A 212 -51.58 32.36 -57.88
C SER A 212 -52.77 31.99 -58.79
N ALA A 213 -52.60 31.11 -59.78
CA ALA A 213 -53.63 30.78 -60.77
C ALA A 213 -54.51 29.55 -60.42
N GLU A 214 -54.18 28.76 -59.39
CA GLU A 214 -54.97 27.56 -59.01
C GLU A 214 -55.53 27.64 -57.57
N PRO A 215 -56.86 27.58 -57.37
CA PRO A 215 -57.49 27.80 -56.07
C PRO A 215 -57.37 26.63 -55.08
N THR A 216 -56.77 25.49 -55.45
CA THR A 216 -56.71 24.27 -54.62
C THR A 216 -55.42 24.12 -53.80
N LEU A 217 -54.41 24.99 -53.99
CA LEU A 217 -53.08 24.85 -53.36
C LEU A 217 -52.71 25.97 -52.36
N LYS A 218 -53.66 26.84 -51.97
CA LYS A 218 -53.42 27.90 -50.97
C LYS A 218 -53.03 27.38 -49.58
N HIS A 219 -53.43 26.16 -49.21
CA HIS A 219 -53.16 25.63 -47.89
C HIS A 219 -51.73 25.05 -47.76
N LEU A 220 -51.09 24.70 -48.88
CA LEU A 220 -49.72 24.17 -48.87
C LEU A 220 -48.69 25.32 -48.92
N SER A 221 -48.97 26.44 -49.59
CA SER A 221 -47.99 27.54 -49.69
C SER A 221 -47.71 28.25 -48.37
N SER A 222 -48.69 28.39 -47.48
CA SER A 222 -48.51 29.03 -46.17
C SER A 222 -47.66 28.19 -45.20
N VAL A 223 -47.65 26.86 -45.38
CA VAL A 223 -46.87 25.94 -44.54
C VAL A 223 -45.40 25.97 -44.96
N TYR A 224 -45.11 25.86 -46.27
CA TYR A 224 -43.73 25.86 -46.76
C TYR A 224 -43.04 27.24 -46.65
N LEU A 225 -43.79 28.34 -46.82
CA LEU A 225 -43.22 29.70 -46.71
C LEU A 225 -42.84 30.07 -45.27
N ASN A 226 -43.60 29.58 -44.27
CA ASN A 226 -43.26 29.76 -42.86
C ASN A 226 -42.07 28.90 -42.42
N GLU A 227 -41.92 27.72 -43.03
CA GLU A 227 -40.79 26.82 -42.74
C GLU A 227 -39.48 27.35 -43.34
N ALA A 228 -39.54 27.96 -44.53
CA ALA A 228 -38.39 28.61 -45.18
C ALA A 228 -37.91 29.88 -44.44
N LYS A 229 -38.83 30.71 -43.90
CA LYS A 229 -38.50 31.90 -43.09
C LYS A 229 -37.87 31.59 -41.72
N LYS A 230 -37.84 30.31 -41.32
CA LYS A 230 -37.21 29.89 -40.06
C LYS A 230 -35.70 29.68 -40.19
N TYR A 231 -35.21 29.57 -41.42
CA TYR A 231 -33.81 29.26 -41.74
C TYR A 231 -33.06 30.41 -42.43
N PHE A 232 -33.73 31.55 -42.63
CA PHE A 232 -33.18 32.83 -43.13
C PHE A 232 -33.61 33.97 -42.22
#